data_AF-A0A1M5F8A0-F1
#
_entry.id   AF-A0A1M5F8A0-F1
#
_cell.length_a   1.000
_cell.length_b   1.000
_cell.length_c   1.000
_cell.angle_alpha   90.00
_cell.angle_beta   90.00
_cell.angle_gamma   90.00
#
_symmetry.space_group_name_H-M   'P 1'
#
loop_
_entity.id
_entity.type
_entity.pdbx_description
1 polymer ?
#
loop_
_entity_poly.entity_id
_entity_poly.type
_entity_poly.pdbx_seq_one_letter_code
_entity_poly.pdbx_strand_id
1 'polypeptide(L)' 'MRNNIRTTIIIVVMLCWIGKPFSVLASSDSFSPVDYVNPLIGSQSTYELSTGNTYPAIALPWGMNFWVPQT' A
#
# COMPACT_ATOMS: atom_id res chain seq x y z
N MET A 1 22.70 38.96 36.31
CA MET A 1 22.97 38.52 34.91
C MET A 1 23.14 37.01 34.75
N ARG A 2 23.99 36.33 35.55
CA ARG A 2 24.27 34.89 35.40
C ARG A 2 23.06 33.94 35.57
N ASN A 3 22.10 34.31 36.42
CA ASN A 3 20.94 33.45 36.71
C ASN A 3 19.86 33.49 35.61
N ASN A 4 19.71 34.64 34.93
CA ASN A 4 18.74 34.81 33.85
C ASN A 4 19.15 34.04 32.58
N ILE A 5 20.46 33.92 32.33
CA ILE A 5 21.01 33.12 31.22
C ILE A 5 20.75 31.62 31.42
N ARG A 6 20.86 31.13 32.66
CA ARG A 6 20.59 29.72 32.98
C ARG A 6 19.13 29.37 32.78
N THR A 7 18.20 30.23 33.20
CA THR A 7 16.77 30.02 32.97
C THR A 7 16.40 30.10 31.50
N THR A 8 16.98 31.00 30.71
CA THR A 8 16.73 31.06 29.25
C THR A 8 17.20 29.78 28.54
N ILE A 9 18.36 29.24 28.88
CA ILE A 9 18.88 27.99 28.27
C ILE A 9 17.96 26.80 28.58
N ILE A 10 17.48 26.69 29.83
CA ILE A 10 16.56 25.60 30.22
C ILE A 10 15.24 25.66 29.44
N ILE A 11 14.70 26.86 29.23
CA ILE A 11 13.45 27.06 28.47
C ILE A 11 13.63 26.67 26.99
N VAL A 12 14.75 27.05 26.36
CA VAL A 12 15.05 26.70 24.97
C VAL A 12 15.24 25.19 24.79
N VAL A 13 15.91 24.52 25.73
CA VAL A 13 16.08 23.06 25.70
C VAL A 13 14.74 22.34 25.87
N MET A 14 13.87 22.81 26.76
CA MET A 14 12.51 22.29 26.94
C MET A 14 11.65 22.47 25.68
N LEU A 15 11.72 23.63 25.03
CA LEU A 15 10.98 23.90 23.79
C LEU A 15 11.43 22.99 22.63
N CYS A 16 12.72 22.63 22.60
CA CYS A 16 13.30 21.75 21.59
C CYS A 16 12.94 20.26 21.80
N TRP A 17 12.56 19.85 23.03
CA TRP A 17 12.08 18.48 23.31
C TRP A 17 10.61 18.26 22.97
N ILE A 18 9.80 19.32 23.00
CA ILE A 18 8.37 19.28 22.66
C ILE A 18 8.16 19.38 21.13
N GLY A 19 9.13 19.94 20.41
CA GLY A 19 9.02 20.29 18.99
C GLY A 19 9.65 19.31 17.99
N LYS A 20 9.76 18.00 18.28
CA LYS A 20 10.07 17.06 17.18
C LYS A 20 8.84 17.03 16.26
N PRO A 21 8.89 17.50 15.00
CA PRO A 21 7.79 17.26 14.09
C PRO A 21 7.65 15.74 13.99
N PHE A 22 6.49 15.22 14.36
CA PHE A 22 6.13 13.85 14.08
C PHE A 22 6.05 13.76 12.55
N SER A 23 7.18 13.44 11.92
CA SER A 23 7.20 12.99 10.53
C SER A 23 6.42 11.69 10.53
N VAL A 24 5.11 11.77 10.27
CA VAL A 24 4.30 10.62 9.90
C VAL A 24 5.01 10.03 8.68
N LEU A 25 5.75 8.95 8.87
CA LEU A 25 6.07 8.07 7.75
C LEU A 25 4.74 7.44 7.39
N ALA A 26 3.96 8.11 6.54
CA ALA A 26 2.78 7.52 5.96
C ALA A 26 3.28 6.38 5.09
N SER A 27 3.31 5.17 5.65
CA SER A 27 3.26 3.96 4.85
C SER A 27 1.95 4.07 4.10
N SER A 28 2.01 4.51 2.85
CA SER A 28 0.89 4.46 1.92
C SER A 28 0.59 3.00 1.62
N ASP A 29 0.09 2.28 2.61
CA ASP A 29 -0.59 1.01 2.44
C ASP A 29 -2.00 1.32 1.90
N SER A 30 -2.02 2.09 0.83
CA SER A 30 -3.22 2.50 0.11
C SER A 30 -3.55 1.36 -0.83
N PHE A 31 -4.68 0.69 -0.56
CA PHE A 31 -5.23 -0.35 -1.41
C PHE A 31 -5.21 0.11 -2.87
N SER A 32 -4.52 -0.64 -3.72
CA SER A 32 -4.40 -0.35 -5.14
C SER A 32 -5.66 -0.84 -5.84
N PRO A 33 -6.12 -0.19 -6.93
CA PRO A 33 -7.20 -0.72 -7.74
C PRO A 33 -6.98 -2.17 -8.23
N VAL A 34 -5.72 -2.59 -8.37
CA VAL A 34 -5.38 -3.97 -8.76
C VAL A 34 -5.74 -4.99 -7.69
N ASP A 35 -5.78 -4.59 -6.42
CA ASP A 35 -6.06 -5.48 -5.30
C ASP A 35 -7.55 -5.89 -5.25
N TYR A 36 -8.42 -5.21 -5.99
CA TYR A 36 -9.82 -5.63 -6.20
C TYR A 36 -9.98 -6.73 -7.25
N VAL A 37 -8.95 -7.00 -8.06
CA VAL A 37 -9.05 -7.93 -9.19
C VAL A 37 -8.98 -9.37 -8.67
N ASN A 38 -10.01 -10.16 -8.97
CA ASN A 38 -10.00 -11.61 -8.76
C ASN A 38 -9.96 -12.34 -10.13
N PRO A 39 -8.83 -12.92 -10.53
CA PRO A 39 -8.70 -13.64 -11.81
C PRO A 39 -9.57 -14.90 -11.94
N LEU A 40 -10.15 -15.40 -10.85
CA LEU A 40 -11.02 -16.60 -10.86
C LEU A 40 -12.47 -16.28 -11.21
N ILE A 41 -12.84 -15.01 -11.33
CA ILE A 41 -14.21 -14.64 -11.73
C ILE A 41 -14.47 -15.14 -13.15
N GLY A 42 -15.47 -16.01 -13.29
CA GLY A 42 -15.87 -16.64 -14.55
C GLY A 42 -15.06 -17.87 -14.95
N SER A 43 -14.11 -18.34 -14.11
CA SER A 43 -13.30 -19.52 -14.39
C SER A 43 -13.98 -20.83 -13.97
N GLN A 44 -15.00 -20.76 -13.12
CA GLN A 44 -15.83 -21.93 -12.77
C GLN A 44 -16.88 -22.18 -13.86
N SER A 45 -16.41 -22.53 -15.05
CA SER A 45 -17.21 -22.86 -16.22
C SER A 45 -17.04 -24.33 -16.58
N THR A 46 -18.09 -24.95 -17.11
CA THR A 46 -17.99 -26.22 -17.85
C THR A 46 -18.35 -25.99 -19.32
N TYR A 47 -18.22 -27.04 -20.14
CA TYR A 47 -18.65 -26.97 -21.54
C TYR A 47 -20.16 -26.72 -21.66
N GLU A 48 -20.95 -27.30 -20.75
CA GLU A 48 -22.42 -27.26 -20.76
C GLU A 48 -22.97 -25.95 -20.17
N LEU A 49 -22.27 -25.35 -19.21
CA LEU A 49 -22.72 -24.14 -18.52
C LEU A 49 -21.56 -23.18 -18.27
N SER A 50 -21.67 -21.99 -18.88
CA SER A 50 -20.69 -20.92 -18.73
C SER A 50 -21.05 -19.97 -17.61
N THR A 51 -20.04 -19.61 -16.81
CA THR A 51 -20.05 -18.47 -15.87
C THR A 51 -19.15 -17.32 -16.34
N GLY A 52 -18.58 -17.43 -17.55
CA GLY A 52 -17.67 -16.44 -18.14
C GLY A 52 -16.69 -17.03 -19.14
N ASN A 53 -16.31 -18.31 -18.96
CA ASN A 53 -15.30 -19.00 -19.78
C ASN A 53 -13.96 -18.26 -19.79
N THR A 54 -13.53 -17.81 -18.62
CA THR A 54 -12.26 -17.11 -18.42
C THR A 54 -11.20 -18.05 -17.83
N TYR A 55 -9.93 -17.66 -17.97
CA TYR A 55 -8.80 -18.35 -17.34
C TYR A 55 -8.09 -17.37 -16.38
N PRO A 56 -7.58 -17.85 -15.23
CA PRO A 56 -6.89 -16.99 -14.26
C PRO A 56 -5.50 -16.59 -14.78
N ALA A 57 -5.48 -15.62 -15.69
CA ALA A 57 -4.30 -15.20 -16.43
C ALA A 57 -3.34 -14.36 -15.58
N ILE A 58 -2.07 -14.77 -15.60
CA ILE A 58 -0.94 -13.97 -15.13
C ILE A 58 -0.29 -13.33 -16.36
N ALA A 59 -0.44 -12.02 -16.47
CA ALA A 59 0.00 -11.28 -17.65
C ALA A 59 0.19 -9.78 -17.38
N LEU A 60 0.93 -9.13 -18.27
CA LEU A 60 0.85 -7.68 -18.47
C LEU A 60 -0.28 -7.35 -19.46
N PRO A 61 -0.84 -6.13 -19.43
CA PRO A 61 -1.78 -5.68 -20.44
C PRO A 61 -1.22 -5.89 -21.85
N TRP A 62 -1.98 -6.62 -22.68
CA TRP A 62 -1.62 -6.96 -24.07
C TRP A 62 -0.30 -7.73 -24.24
N GLY A 63 0.16 -8.43 -23.20
CA GLY A 63 1.30 -9.32 -23.32
C GLY A 63 1.11 -10.35 -24.45
N MET A 64 2.15 -10.58 -25.24
CA MET A 64 2.12 -11.64 -26.26
C MET A 64 1.89 -13.03 -25.67
N ASN A 65 2.32 -13.26 -24.42
CA ASN A 65 2.21 -14.55 -23.75
C ASN A 65 1.57 -14.37 -22.38
N PHE A 66 0.57 -15.21 -22.07
CA PHE A 66 -0.10 -15.29 -20.78
C PHE A 66 0.20 -16.64 -20.14
N TRP A 67 0.26 -16.69 -18.82
CA TRP A 67 0.50 -17.91 -18.06
C TRP A 67 -0.73 -18.25 -17.21
N VAL A 68 -1.11 -19.53 -17.19
CA VAL A 68 -2.25 -20.05 -16.43
C VAL A 68 -1.89 -21.40 -15.81
N PRO A 69 -2.43 -21.75 -14.63
CA PRO A 69 -2.39 -23.12 -14.14
C PRO A 69 -3.26 -24.03 -15.03
N GLN A 70 -2.84 -25.29 -15.17
CA GLN A 70 -3.61 -26.33 -15.87
C GLN A 70 -4.20 -27.30 -14.84
N THR A 71 -5.49 -27.61 -15.00
CA THR A 71 -6.25 -28.57 -14.20
C THR A 71 -6.89 -29.60 -15.11
#